data_AF-A0A1U9ZP48-F1
#
_entry.id   AF-A0A1U9ZP48-F1
#
_cell.length_a   1.000
_cell.length_b   1.000
_cell.length_c   1.000
_cell.angle_alpha   90.00
_cell.angle_beta   90.00
_cell.angle_gamma   90.00
#
_symmetry.space_group_name_H-M   'P 1'
#
loop_
_entity.id
_entity.type
_entity.pdbx_description
1 polymer ?
#
loop_
_entity_poly.entity_id
_entity_poly.type
_entity_poly.pdbx_seq_one_letter_code
_entity_poly.pdbx_strand_id
1 'polypeptide(L)'
;KVTMVKMDPYINVDPGTMSPFQHGEVFVTEDGAETDLDLGYYERFLRRAKMTKLNNFTSGRVYQDVLNKERRGDYLGGTVQVIPHITDNIKERVLRAGE
;
A
#
# COMPACT_ATOMS: atom_id res chain seq x y z
N LYS A 1 10.23 -4.51 -18.42
CA LYS A 1 10.81 -3.93 -17.18
C LYS A 1 10.14 -4.64 -16.01
N VAL A 2 10.86 -5.01 -14.96
CA VAL A 2 10.28 -5.71 -13.78
C VAL A 2 10.12 -4.70 -12.64
N THR A 3 9.04 -4.84 -11.88
CA THR A 3 8.72 -4.07 -10.67
C THR A 3 8.26 -5.04 -9.58
N MET A 4 8.22 -4.59 -8.32
CA MET A 4 7.83 -5.39 -7.15
C MET A 4 6.75 -4.66 -6.37
N VAL A 5 5.83 -5.41 -5.75
CA VAL A 5 4.78 -4.84 -4.89
C VAL A 5 4.78 -5.59 -3.57
N LYS A 6 4.90 -4.86 -2.46
CA LYS A 6 4.72 -5.37 -1.10
C LYS A 6 3.30 -5.07 -0.63
N MET A 7 2.60 -6.11 -0.21
CA MET A 7 1.25 -6.02 0.35
C MET A 7 1.32 -6.39 1.83
N ASP A 8 1.24 -5.39 2.70
CA ASP A 8 1.40 -5.59 4.13
C ASP A 8 0.04 -5.82 4.82
N PRO A 9 -0.13 -6.92 5.57
CA PRO A 9 -1.44 -7.28 6.12
C PRO A 9 -1.82 -6.46 7.36
N TYR A 10 -0.91 -5.65 7.92
CA TYR A 10 -1.16 -4.88 9.14
C TYR A 10 -2.11 -3.70 8.92
N ILE A 11 -2.73 -3.25 10.01
CA ILE A 11 -3.79 -2.23 9.99
C ILE A 11 -3.27 -0.79 10.02
N ASN A 12 -2.00 -0.58 10.34
CA ASN A 12 -1.37 0.73 10.23
C ASN A 12 -1.45 1.20 8.76
N VAL A 13 -1.82 2.46 8.54
CA VAL A 13 -1.95 3.03 7.18
C VAL A 13 -0.59 3.11 6.47
N ASP A 14 0.46 3.32 7.26
CA ASP A 14 1.86 3.37 6.88
C ASP A 14 2.70 2.91 8.10
N PRO A 15 3.97 2.55 7.91
CA PRO A 15 4.82 2.12 9.01
C PRO A 15 5.36 3.29 9.86
N GLY A 16 5.05 4.55 9.54
CA GLY A 16 5.59 5.73 10.23
C GLY A 16 5.20 5.82 11.71
N THR A 17 4.15 5.10 12.11
CA THR A 17 3.69 4.97 13.52
C THR A 17 4.26 3.76 14.26
N MET A 18 5.01 2.89 13.57
CA MET A 18 5.60 1.68 14.15
C MET A 18 6.98 2.00 14.74
N SER A 19 7.31 1.37 15.87
CA SER A 19 8.63 1.54 16.49
C SER A 19 9.72 0.90 15.63
N PRO A 20 10.74 1.64 15.16
CA PRO A 20 11.76 1.07 14.28
C PRO A 20 12.67 0.07 15.00
N PHE A 21 12.79 0.17 16.32
CA PHE A 21 13.56 -0.77 17.13
C PHE A 21 12.88 -2.14 17.28
N GLN A 22 11.56 -2.20 17.10
CA GLN A 22 10.78 -3.44 17.24
C GLN A 22 10.39 -4.04 15.89
N HIS A 23 10.16 -3.19 14.88
CA HIS A 23 9.57 -3.58 13.60
C HIS A 23 10.51 -3.36 12.40
N GLY A 24 11.71 -2.84 12.63
CA GLY A 24 12.67 -2.52 11.57
C GLY A 24 12.53 -1.09 11.07
N GLU A 25 13.48 -0.67 10.24
CA GLU A 25 13.51 0.69 9.69
C GLU A 25 12.31 0.99 8.79
N VAL A 26 12.00 2.28 8.65
CA VAL A 26 11.09 2.77 7.61
C VAL A 26 11.92 3.11 6.38
N PHE A 27 11.57 2.56 5.22
CA PHE A 27 12.23 2.88 3.96
C PHE A 27 11.52 4.05 3.29
N VAL A 28 12.30 5.07 2.89
CA VAL A 28 11.78 6.25 2.19
C VAL A 28 12.13 6.17 0.70
N THR A 29 11.11 6.17 -0.14
CA THR A 29 11.22 6.14 -1.61
C THR A 29 11.54 7.53 -2.18
N GLU A 30 12.00 7.60 -3.45
CA GLU A 30 12.34 8.88 -4.10
C GLU A 30 11.15 9.82 -4.25
N ASP A 31 9.92 9.30 -4.32
CA ASP A 31 8.68 10.10 -4.34
C ASP A 31 8.17 10.46 -2.94
N GLY A 32 8.98 10.19 -1.90
CA GLY A 32 8.76 10.64 -0.52
C GLY A 32 7.80 9.77 0.28
N ALA A 33 7.46 8.57 -0.17
CA ALA A 33 6.65 7.66 0.62
C ALA A 33 7.47 6.89 1.66
N GLU A 34 6.99 6.93 2.90
CA GLU A 34 7.40 6.05 4.00
C GLU A 34 6.77 4.67 3.81
N THR A 35 7.61 3.65 3.74
CA THR A 35 7.24 2.29 3.35
C THR A 35 7.95 1.25 4.20
N ASP A 36 7.48 0.01 4.12
CA ASP A 36 8.13 -1.12 4.76
C ASP A 36 9.58 -1.31 4.24
N LEU A 37 10.46 -1.78 5.12
CA LEU A 37 11.88 -1.99 4.84
C LEU A 37 12.15 -2.89 3.63
N ASP A 38 11.21 -3.78 3.28
CA ASP A 38 11.37 -4.70 2.16
C ASP A 38 11.55 -4.00 0.81
N LEU A 39 10.99 -2.80 0.62
CA LEU A 39 11.17 -2.04 -0.61
C LEU A 39 12.64 -1.66 -0.83
N GLY A 40 13.38 -1.39 0.25
CA GLY A 40 14.81 -1.14 0.19
C GLY A 40 15.59 -2.37 -0.30
N TYR A 41 15.18 -3.58 0.11
CA TYR A 41 15.78 -4.81 -0.41
C TYR A 41 15.49 -4.99 -1.91
N TYR A 42 14.26 -4.68 -2.36
CA TYR A 42 13.89 -4.81 -3.77
C TYR A 42 14.69 -3.85 -4.66
N GLU A 43 14.85 -2.59 -4.25
CA GLU A 43 15.68 -1.62 -5.00
C GLU A 43 17.13 -2.08 -5.11
N ARG A 44 17.72 -2.53 -3.98
CA ARG A 44 19.11 -3.01 -3.94
C ARG A 44 19.31 -4.24 -4.84
N PHE A 45 18.34 -5.15 -4.89
CA PHE A 45 18.41 -6.36 -5.70
C PHE A 45 18.22 -6.07 -7.20
N LEU A 46 17.22 -5.26 -7.56
CA LEU A 46 16.88 -4.99 -8.96
C LEU A 46 17.82 -3.97 -9.63
N ARG A 47 18.57 -3.17 -8.85
CA ARG A 47 19.59 -2.17 -9.26
C ARG A 47 19.13 -1.02 -10.16
N ARG A 48 18.13 -1.24 -11.03
CA ARG A 48 17.63 -0.30 -12.05
C ARG A 48 16.13 0.02 -11.90
N ALA A 49 15.44 -0.65 -10.99
CA ALA A 49 14.05 -0.35 -10.67
C ALA A 49 14.02 0.52 -9.42
N LYS A 50 13.30 1.64 -9.51
CA LYS A 50 12.99 2.52 -8.38
C LYS A 50 11.58 2.20 -7.91
N MET A 51 11.46 1.96 -6.62
CA MET A 51 10.17 1.79 -5.97
C MET A 51 9.58 3.18 -5.72
N THR A 52 8.25 3.21 -5.69
CA THR A 52 7.43 4.40 -5.50
C THR A 52 6.38 4.08 -4.44
N LYS A 53 5.58 5.06 -4.07
CA LYS A 53 4.41 4.85 -3.21
C LYS A 53 3.40 3.80 -3.72
N LEU A 54 3.43 3.44 -5.00
CA LEU A 54 2.56 2.39 -5.57
C LEU A 54 3.06 0.98 -5.25
N ASN A 55 4.33 0.84 -4.88
CA ASN A 55 4.98 -0.44 -4.64
C ASN A 55 4.76 -0.97 -3.21
N ASN A 56 4.14 -0.18 -2.33
CA ASN A 56 3.77 -0.62 -0.99
C ASN A 56 2.34 -0.16 -0.66
N PHE A 57 1.53 -1.08 -0.15
CA PHE A 57 0.27 -0.72 0.48
C PHE A 57 -0.12 -1.71 1.56
N THR A 58 -0.90 -1.22 2.52
CA THR A 58 -1.26 -1.95 3.74
C THR A 58 -2.75 -2.23 3.78
N SER A 59 -3.18 -3.20 4.59
CA SER A 59 -4.61 -3.37 4.91
C SER A 59 -5.21 -2.07 5.44
N GLY A 60 -4.51 -1.38 6.34
CA GLY A 60 -4.93 -0.09 6.88
C GLY A 60 -5.32 0.93 5.83
N ARG A 61 -4.44 1.12 4.83
CA ARG A 61 -4.67 2.05 3.72
C ARG A 61 -5.80 1.61 2.79
N VAL A 62 -5.93 0.31 2.52
CA VAL A 62 -7.05 -0.22 1.72
C VAL A 62 -8.39 0.03 2.40
N TYR A 63 -8.50 -0.28 3.69
CA TYR A 63 -9.73 -0.05 4.45
C TYR A 63 -10.04 1.43 4.58
N GLN A 64 -9.03 2.27 4.86
CA GLN A 64 -9.20 3.72 4.94
C GLN A 64 -9.76 4.29 3.63
N ASP A 65 -9.23 3.89 2.48
CA ASP A 65 -9.71 4.37 1.18
C ASP A 65 -11.15 3.96 0.89
N VAL A 66 -11.50 2.69 1.17
CA VAL A 66 -12.86 2.20 0.97
C VAL A 66 -13.85 2.92 1.89
N LEU A 67 -13.48 3.14 3.16
CA LEU A 67 -14.31 3.92 4.08
C LEU A 67 -14.44 5.39 3.65
N ASN A 68 -13.37 6.00 3.11
CA ASN A 68 -13.44 7.36 2.59
C ASN A 68 -14.36 7.47 1.36
N LYS A 69 -14.34 6.48 0.45
CA LYS A 69 -15.27 6.38 -0.69
C LYS A 69 -16.72 6.24 -0.20
N GLU A 70 -16.95 5.41 0.82
CA GLU A 70 -18.25 5.26 1.47
C GLU A 70 -18.78 6.57 2.03
N ARG A 71 -17.99 7.26 2.85
CA ARG A 71 -18.38 8.54 3.48
C ARG A 71 -18.62 9.67 2.49
N ARG A 72 -17.97 9.63 1.33
CA ARG A 72 -18.23 10.57 0.22
C ARG A 72 -19.52 10.27 -0.55
N GLY A 73 -20.09 9.08 -0.37
CA GLY A 73 -21.30 8.63 -1.05
C GLY A 73 -21.05 7.87 -2.36
N ASP A 74 -19.81 7.46 -2.64
CA ASP A 74 -19.46 6.78 -3.92
C ASP A 74 -20.18 5.43 -4.08
N TYR A 75 -20.57 4.79 -2.97
CA TYR A 75 -21.33 3.54 -2.98
C TYR A 75 -22.85 3.74 -2.94
N LEU A 76 -23.33 4.98 -3.14
CA LEU A 76 -24.75 5.33 -3.28
C LEU A 76 -25.65 4.84 -2.11
N GLY A 77 -25.10 4.85 -0.89
CA GLY A 77 -25.78 4.37 0.31
C GLY A 77 -25.91 2.85 0.43
N GLY A 78 -25.30 2.09 -0.47
CA GLY A 78 -25.26 0.63 -0.41
C GLY A 78 -24.32 0.09 0.67
N THR A 79 -24.55 -1.17 1.07
CA THR A 79 -23.70 -1.85 2.04
C THR A 79 -22.31 -2.09 1.47
N VAL A 80 -21.28 -1.61 2.18
CA VAL A 80 -19.89 -1.90 1.88
C VAL A 80 -19.48 -3.22 2.50
N GLN A 81 -18.80 -4.05 1.72
CA GLN A 81 -18.46 -5.44 2.05
C GLN A 81 -17.00 -5.75 1.67
N VAL A 82 -16.41 -6.76 2.30
CA VAL A 82 -15.05 -7.22 1.96
C VAL A 82 -14.96 -7.63 0.49
N ILE A 83 -15.89 -8.46 0.04
CA ILE A 83 -16.07 -8.77 -1.38
C ILE A 83 -17.36 -8.08 -1.84
N PRO A 84 -17.34 -7.27 -2.91
CA PRO A 84 -16.19 -7.00 -3.77
C PRO A 84 -15.33 -5.80 -3.32
N HIS A 85 -15.84 -4.88 -2.50
CA HIS A 85 -15.28 -3.53 -2.35
C HIS A 85 -13.82 -3.47 -1.86
N ILE A 86 -13.46 -4.24 -0.83
CA ILE A 86 -12.07 -4.30 -0.33
C ILE A 86 -11.19 -5.02 -1.36
N THR A 87 -11.64 -6.17 -1.86
CA THR A 87 -10.88 -6.93 -2.86
C THR A 87 -10.70 -6.18 -4.19
N ASP A 88 -11.65 -5.35 -4.59
CA ASP A 88 -11.56 -4.50 -5.78
C ASP A 88 -10.54 -3.40 -5.59
N ASN A 89 -10.49 -2.77 -4.41
CA ASN A 89 -9.45 -1.79 -4.08
C ASN A 89 -8.04 -2.42 -4.11
N ILE A 90 -7.89 -3.65 -3.59
CA ILE A 90 -6.62 -4.40 -3.67
C ILE A 90 -6.24 -4.67 -5.14
N LYS A 91 -7.19 -5.16 -5.95
CA LYS A 91 -6.95 -5.40 -7.38
C LYS A 91 -6.55 -4.13 -8.11
N GLU A 92 -7.25 -3.01 -7.88
CA GLU A 92 -6.95 -1.71 -8.48
C GLU A 92 -5.50 -1.27 -8.17
N ARG A 93 -5.05 -1.45 -6.93
CA ARG A 93 -3.68 -1.11 -6.51
C ARG A 93 -2.61 -1.97 -7.19
N VAL A 94 -2.86 -3.28 -7.30
CA VAL A 94 -1.95 -4.19 -8.01
C VAL A 94 -1.86 -3.83 -9.50
N LEU A 95 -2.98 -3.54 -10.15
CA LEU A 95 -3.01 -3.12 -11.55
C LEU A 95 -2.24 -1.82 -11.76
N ARG A 96 -2.49 -0.80 -10.93
CA ARG A 96 -1.80 0.50 -10.99
C ARG A 96 -0.30 0.43 -10.77
N ALA A 97 0.18 -0.55 -9.99
CA ALA A 97 1.61 -0.76 -9.80
C ALA A 97 2.28 -1.47 -10.99
N GLY A 98 1.49 -2.08 -11.89
CA GLY A 98 1.94 -2.72 -13.12
C GLY A 98 1.93 -1.82 -14.35
N GLU A 99 1.30 -0.65 -14.28
CA GLU A 99 1.32 0.41 -15.32
C GLU A 99 2.65 1.17 -15.33
#